data_AF-A0A2E3M0H0-F1
#
_entry.id   AF-A0A2E3M0H0-F1
#
_cell.length_a   1.000
_cell.length_b   1.000
_cell.length_c   1.000
_cell.angle_alpha   90.00
_cell.angle_beta   90.00
_cell.angle_gamma   90.00
#
_symmetry.space_group_name_H-M   'P 1'
#
loop_
_entity.id
_entity.type
_entity.pdbx_description
1 polymer ?
#
loop_
_entity_poly.entity_id
_entity_poly.type
_entity_poly.pdbx_seq_one_letter_code
_entity_poly.pdbx_strand_id
1 'polypeptide(L)'
;MHARILAALLNYNQRDVEDLKFVSNHDCHNQIYIEPDFDEDCDDLVCDSCGRYILPNTHSKQRFVETSVELNYKVFEKFIEDSMRQQEIAFHRLSTGIYAVMSPHGLATIVVMDLCNDYRYLTVDKLKASPTLLLNIRDKLPKTGLEVQRLSVADFVVMPEILADSIMATCKQGVADNLPNQSASILTFPAINLAEPKPASEEKYLEIKINDAGVSINDIVVVGRQASSRLLIFRLLLEQYWQDFEVAKPPEQHSFLNMNQLSDLMEPHVGMVNDLEQQIRRPLNKMQKVIQDILAKELGLPVQRHDVIEMRGWPGCNNKQEFGYRLNPHTLLFRK
;
A
#
# COMPACT_ATOMS: atom_id res chain seq x y z
N MET A 1 4.68 -8.68 12.11
CA MET A 1 5.93 -7.94 11.84
C MET A 1 6.12 -7.96 10.34
N HIS A 2 5.58 -6.96 9.64
CA HIS A 2 5.86 -6.76 8.22
C HIS A 2 7.02 -5.78 8.13
N ALA A 3 8.17 -6.25 7.69
CA ALA A 3 9.29 -5.36 7.39
C ALA A 3 9.02 -4.71 6.03
N ARG A 4 8.54 -3.46 6.03
CA ARG A 4 8.67 -2.60 4.86
C ARG A 4 10.03 -1.91 4.93
N ILE A 5 10.82 -2.03 3.87
CA ILE A 5 12.03 -1.24 3.74
C ILE A 5 11.57 0.18 3.46
N LEU A 6 11.61 1.02 4.49
CA LEU A 6 11.54 2.46 4.31
C LEU A 6 12.93 2.91 3.85
N ALA A 7 12.99 3.89 2.97
CA ALA A 7 14.24 4.47 2.55
C ALA A 7 14.06 5.95 2.26
N ALA A 8 13.60 6.72 3.24
CA ALA A 8 13.96 8.13 3.43
C ALA A 8 13.23 8.67 4.67
N LEU A 9 13.91 8.72 5.80
CA LEU A 9 13.77 9.90 6.66
C LEU A 9 14.74 10.91 6.06
N LEU A 10 14.22 11.92 5.36
CA LEU A 10 15.00 13.15 5.18
C LEU A 10 15.02 13.83 6.54
N ASN A 11 15.92 13.36 7.39
CA ASN A 11 16.18 14.01 8.66
C ASN A 11 16.69 15.40 8.31
N TYR A 12 16.00 16.40 8.85
CA TYR A 12 16.23 17.82 8.68
C TYR A 12 17.70 18.16 8.95
N ASN A 13 18.55 18.12 7.92
CA ASN A 13 19.91 18.60 8.05
C ASN A 13 19.87 20.12 7.83
N GLN A 14 20.58 20.88 8.66
CA GLN A 14 20.72 22.34 8.55
C GLN A 14 21.24 22.82 7.17
N ARG A 15 21.61 21.89 6.27
CA ARG A 15 22.05 22.14 4.89
C ARG A 15 20.91 22.21 3.86
N ASP A 16 19.69 21.78 4.20
CA ASP A 16 18.54 21.76 3.27
C ASP A 16 17.71 23.07 3.30
N VAL A 17 18.23 24.12 3.94
CA VAL A 17 17.54 25.41 4.11
C VAL A 17 17.27 26.12 2.77
N GLU A 18 18.10 25.88 1.76
CA GLU A 18 17.94 26.48 0.44
C GLU A 18 16.76 25.87 -0.35
N ASP A 19 16.46 24.59 -0.13
CA ASP A 19 15.37 23.86 -0.80
C ASP A 19 13.99 24.20 -0.22
N LEU A 20 13.93 24.79 0.98
CA LEU A 20 12.70 25.24 1.62
C LEU A 20 11.97 26.33 0.82
N LYS A 21 12.68 27.07 -0.05
CA LYS A 21 12.10 28.11 -0.91
C LYS A 21 11.11 27.55 -1.94
N PHE A 22 11.15 26.25 -2.21
CA PHE A 22 10.30 25.56 -3.19
C PHE A 22 9.28 24.61 -2.53
N VAL A 23 9.19 24.61 -1.19
CA VAL A 23 8.24 23.77 -0.46
C VAL A 23 6.88 24.46 -0.43
N SER A 24 5.95 23.97 -1.25
CA SER A 24 4.57 24.49 -1.35
C SER A 24 3.71 24.16 -0.13
N ASN A 25 4.07 23.14 0.65
CA ASN A 25 3.31 22.65 1.79
C ASN A 25 4.20 22.54 3.04
N HIS A 26 4.00 23.45 4.00
CA HIS A 26 4.77 23.52 5.25
C HIS A 26 4.51 22.35 6.22
N ASP A 27 3.42 21.60 6.02
CA ASP A 27 3.07 20.43 6.85
C ASP A 27 3.64 19.11 6.30
N CYS A 28 4.49 19.17 5.27
CA CYS A 28 5.14 17.99 4.71
C CYS A 28 6.01 17.28 5.77
N HIS A 29 5.74 16.00 6.02
CA HIS A 29 6.50 15.18 6.97
C HIS A 29 7.94 14.87 6.52
N ASN A 30 8.34 15.27 5.30
CA ASN A 30 9.65 14.98 4.70
C ASN A 30 10.02 13.48 4.72
N GLN A 31 9.02 12.61 4.69
CA GLN A 31 9.17 11.16 4.60
C GLN A 31 8.67 10.74 3.23
N ILE A 32 9.45 9.93 2.54
CA ILE A 32 9.06 9.37 1.24
C ILE A 32 9.32 7.87 1.27
N TYR A 33 8.31 7.11 0.88
CA TYR A 33 8.42 5.68 0.73
C TYR A 33 9.02 5.39 -0.64
N ILE A 34 10.11 4.64 -0.62
CA ILE A 34 10.79 4.20 -1.82
C ILE A 34 10.47 2.71 -2.00
N GLU A 35 10.13 2.30 -3.22
CA GLU A 35 9.87 0.91 -3.53
C GLU A 35 11.15 0.05 -3.37
N PRO A 36 11.04 -1.24 -3.00
CA PRO A 36 12.21 -2.10 -2.79
C PRO A 36 13.16 -2.21 -3.98
N ASP A 37 12.65 -1.98 -5.18
CA ASP A 37 13.29 -2.06 -6.49
C ASP A 37 13.57 -0.69 -7.13
N PHE A 38 13.38 0.40 -6.38
CA PHE A 38 13.66 1.76 -6.85
C PHE A 38 15.14 1.93 -7.23
N ASP A 39 15.35 2.40 -8.46
CA ASP A 39 16.69 2.66 -9.00
C ASP A 39 17.02 4.15 -8.96
N GLU A 40 17.85 4.55 -8.00
CA GLU A 40 18.26 5.96 -7.80
C GLU A 40 18.92 6.62 -9.02
N ASP A 41 19.48 5.83 -9.95
CA ASP A 41 20.16 6.34 -11.15
C ASP A 41 19.21 6.53 -12.34
N CYS A 42 17.97 6.04 -12.24
CA CYS A 42 16.99 5.99 -13.32
C CYS A 42 15.62 6.54 -12.94
N ASP A 43 15.24 6.46 -11.67
CA ASP A 43 13.91 6.78 -11.18
C ASP A 43 13.87 8.17 -10.54
N ASP A 44 12.97 9.00 -11.07
CA ASP A 44 12.61 10.28 -10.48
C ASP A 44 11.76 10.05 -9.23
N LEU A 45 12.19 10.62 -8.10
CA LEU A 45 11.40 10.61 -6.87
C LEU A 45 10.78 11.98 -6.63
N VAL A 46 9.47 12.02 -6.41
CA VAL A 46 8.74 13.23 -6.06
C VAL A 46 8.08 13.00 -4.71
N CYS A 47 8.07 14.02 -3.86
CA CYS A 47 7.34 13.97 -2.60
C CYS A 47 5.84 14.04 -2.84
N ASP A 48 5.09 13.01 -2.48
CA ASP A 48 3.62 12.98 -2.63
C ASP A 48 2.90 14.10 -1.88
N SER A 49 3.49 14.58 -0.77
CA SER A 49 2.86 15.61 0.08
C SER A 49 3.04 17.04 -0.43
N CYS A 50 4.12 17.33 -1.16
CA CYS A 50 4.43 18.71 -1.58
C CYS A 50 4.89 18.86 -3.03
N GLY A 51 4.94 17.77 -3.81
CA GLY A 51 5.35 17.77 -5.21
C GLY A 51 6.83 18.09 -5.43
N ARG A 52 7.64 18.17 -4.36
CA ARG A 52 9.06 18.48 -4.45
C ARG A 52 9.82 17.32 -5.09
N TYR A 53 10.62 17.62 -6.10
CA TYR A 53 11.52 16.65 -6.71
C TYR A 53 12.70 16.33 -5.79
N ILE A 54 12.98 15.04 -5.60
CA ILE A 54 13.92 14.51 -4.61
C ILE A 54 14.99 13.74 -5.35
N LEU A 55 16.08 14.41 -5.71
CA LEU A 55 17.25 13.74 -6.28
C LEU A 55 18.04 13.01 -5.17
N PRO A 56 18.27 11.69 -5.27
CA PRO A 56 18.89 10.92 -4.20
C PRO A 56 20.35 11.33 -3.91
N ASN A 57 21.10 11.80 -4.91
CA ASN A 57 22.55 12.02 -4.78
C ASN A 57 23.01 13.47 -4.58
N THR A 58 22.16 14.48 -4.77
CA THR A 58 22.63 15.89 -4.66
C THR A 58 22.86 16.38 -3.22
N HIS A 59 22.27 15.72 -2.20
CA HIS A 59 22.25 16.27 -0.83
C HIS A 59 22.64 15.29 0.30
N SER A 60 23.44 14.25 0.04
CA SER A 60 23.90 13.32 1.10
C SER A 60 22.76 12.72 1.94
N LYS A 61 21.66 12.32 1.28
CA LYS A 61 20.44 11.83 1.93
C LYS A 61 20.66 10.44 2.53
N GLN A 62 20.15 10.20 3.73
CA GLN A 62 20.32 8.92 4.44
C GLN A 62 19.07 8.05 4.33
N ARG A 63 19.26 6.73 4.20
CA ARG A 63 18.19 5.73 4.16
C ARG A 63 17.99 5.12 5.54
N PHE A 64 16.73 4.88 5.93
CA PHE A 64 16.38 4.31 7.23
C PHE A 64 15.29 3.26 7.08
N VAL A 65 15.51 2.06 7.62
CA VAL A 65 14.49 1.00 7.68
C VAL A 65 13.41 1.40 8.68
N GLU A 66 12.15 1.41 8.26
CA GLU A 66 11.01 1.63 9.17
C GLU A 66 10.66 0.33 9.87
N THR A 67 10.51 0.46 11.17
CA THR A 67 9.83 -0.55 11.96
C THR A 67 8.44 -0.03 12.26
N SER A 68 7.44 -0.58 11.58
CA SER A 68 6.05 -0.31 11.91
C SER A 68 5.56 -1.33 12.95
N VAL A 69 4.76 -0.84 13.90
CA VAL A 69 4.05 -1.67 14.86
C VAL A 69 2.59 -1.60 14.50
N GLU A 70 2.05 -2.70 13.97
CA GLU A 70 0.62 -2.83 13.70
C GLU A 70 -0.09 -3.38 14.94
N LEU A 71 -1.21 -2.75 15.30
CA LEU A 71 -2.06 -3.23 16.37
C LEU A 71 -2.78 -4.50 15.93
N ASN A 72 -2.66 -5.56 16.72
CA ASN A 72 -3.41 -6.79 16.48
C ASN A 72 -4.84 -6.65 17.01
N TYR A 73 -5.72 -6.13 16.16
CA TYR A 73 -7.12 -5.90 16.47
C TYR A 73 -7.88 -7.12 17.01
N LYS A 74 -7.52 -8.34 16.59
CA LYS A 74 -8.14 -9.58 17.11
C LYS A 74 -7.78 -9.82 18.58
N VAL A 75 -6.57 -9.47 18.99
CA VAL A 75 -6.12 -9.59 20.38
C VAL A 75 -6.87 -8.58 21.25
N PHE A 76 -7.05 -7.35 20.78
CA PHE A 76 -7.85 -6.34 21.48
C PHE A 76 -9.31 -6.75 21.63
N GLU A 77 -9.94 -7.27 20.57
CA GLU A 77 -11.33 -7.75 20.65
C GLU A 77 -11.49 -8.83 21.74
N LYS A 78 -10.58 -9.81 21.76
CA LYS A 78 -10.56 -10.85 22.79
C LYS A 78 -10.31 -10.27 24.19
N PHE A 79 -9.37 -9.36 24.33
CA PHE A 79 -9.07 -8.71 25.61
C PHE A 79 -10.30 -7.99 26.18
N ILE A 80 -11.03 -7.22 25.36
CA ILE A 80 -12.23 -6.51 25.79
C ILE A 80 -13.31 -7.50 26.27
N GLU A 81 -13.54 -8.58 25.52
CA GLU A 81 -14.49 -9.62 25.92
C GLU A 81 -14.08 -10.32 27.22
N ASP A 82 -12.80 -10.65 27.38
CA ASP A 82 -12.27 -11.29 28.57
C ASP A 82 -12.35 -10.35 29.79
N SER A 83 -12.09 -9.05 29.63
CA SER A 83 -12.28 -8.03 30.67
C SER A 83 -13.74 -7.95 31.12
N MET A 84 -14.70 -7.98 30.19
CA MET A 84 -16.12 -8.01 30.53
C MET A 84 -16.51 -9.30 31.28
N ARG A 85 -16.01 -10.46 30.84
CA ARG A 85 -16.25 -11.75 31.53
C ARG A 85 -15.68 -11.77 32.94
N GLN A 86 -14.46 -11.26 33.13
CA GLN A 86 -13.78 -11.21 34.43
C GLN A 86 -14.53 -10.34 35.45
N GLN A 87 -15.22 -9.31 34.98
CA GLN A 87 -16.04 -8.41 35.80
C GLN A 87 -17.50 -8.86 35.88
N GLU A 88 -17.82 -10.08 35.45
CA GLU A 88 -19.17 -10.65 35.44
C GLU A 88 -20.22 -9.80 34.69
N ILE A 89 -19.77 -9.03 33.70
CA ILE A 89 -20.65 -8.19 32.88
C ILE A 89 -21.33 -9.08 31.84
N ALA A 90 -22.66 -9.09 31.86
CA ALA A 90 -23.45 -9.78 30.84
C ALA A 90 -23.46 -8.98 29.52
N PHE A 91 -22.91 -9.58 28.46
CA PHE A 91 -22.87 -8.95 27.13
C PHE A 91 -23.30 -9.90 26.01
N HIS A 92 -23.81 -9.31 24.94
CA HIS A 92 -24.09 -9.99 23.67
C HIS A 92 -23.41 -9.25 22.53
N ARG A 93 -22.65 -9.98 21.72
CA ARG A 93 -21.98 -9.43 20.54
C ARG A 93 -22.98 -9.27 19.40
N LEU A 94 -23.16 -8.04 18.93
CA LEU A 94 -24.06 -7.74 17.79
C LEU A 94 -23.31 -7.83 16.46
N SER A 95 -22.07 -7.35 16.43
CA SER A 95 -21.16 -7.44 15.28
C SER A 95 -19.71 -7.21 15.75
N THR A 96 -18.74 -7.23 14.83
CA THR A 96 -17.34 -6.91 15.15
C THR A 96 -17.24 -5.53 15.79
N GLY A 97 -16.62 -5.46 16.97
CA GLY A 97 -16.47 -4.23 17.75
C GLY A 97 -17.76 -3.65 18.35
N ILE A 98 -18.90 -4.35 18.32
CA ILE A 98 -20.17 -3.84 18.83
C ILE A 98 -20.83 -4.84 19.77
N TYR A 99 -21.13 -4.37 20.98
CA TYR A 99 -21.69 -5.19 22.06
C TYR A 99 -22.92 -4.54 22.66
N ALA A 100 -23.97 -5.32 22.93
CA ALA A 100 -25.03 -4.94 23.85
C ALA A 100 -24.64 -5.40 25.25
N VAL A 101 -24.69 -4.49 26.22
CA VAL A 101 -24.38 -4.79 27.63
C VAL A 101 -25.56 -4.43 28.51
N MET A 102 -25.76 -5.23 29.56
CA MET A 102 -26.83 -5.02 30.53
C MET A 102 -26.24 -4.67 31.88
N SER A 103 -26.79 -3.65 32.51
CA SER A 103 -26.51 -3.27 33.89
C SER A 103 -27.82 -3.18 34.69
N PRO A 104 -27.76 -3.06 36.03
CA PRO A 104 -28.94 -2.79 36.85
C PRO A 104 -29.70 -1.50 36.45
N HIS A 105 -29.04 -0.58 35.74
CA HIS A 105 -29.62 0.70 35.30
C HIS A 105 -30.20 0.65 33.87
N GLY A 106 -30.08 -0.47 33.17
CA GLY A 106 -30.63 -0.64 31.82
C GLY A 106 -29.64 -1.25 30.83
N LEU A 107 -29.95 -1.07 29.55
CA LEU A 107 -29.16 -1.59 28.44
C LEU A 107 -28.36 -0.46 27.77
N ALA A 108 -27.08 -0.72 27.50
CA ALA A 108 -26.22 0.17 26.74
C ALA A 108 -25.57 -0.57 25.57
N THR A 109 -25.17 0.19 24.56
CA THR A 109 -24.36 -0.30 23.44
C THR A 109 -22.92 0.13 23.65
N ILE A 110 -21.98 -0.81 23.55
CA ILE A 110 -20.55 -0.50 23.47
C ILE A 110 -20.14 -0.54 22.01
N VAL A 111 -19.48 0.52 21.54
CA VAL A 111 -18.93 0.60 20.19
C VAL A 111 -17.42 0.83 20.27
N VAL A 112 -16.64 -0.17 19.85
CA VAL A 112 -15.18 -0.09 19.72
C VAL A 112 -14.87 0.54 18.37
N MET A 113 -14.49 1.82 18.38
CA MET A 113 -14.38 2.66 17.18
C MET A 113 -13.41 2.08 16.14
N ASP A 114 -12.29 1.52 16.59
CA ASP A 114 -11.26 0.93 15.72
C ASP A 114 -11.62 -0.45 15.14
N LEU A 115 -12.63 -1.14 15.70
CA LEU A 115 -13.06 -2.48 15.27
C LEU A 115 -14.43 -2.48 14.58
N CYS A 116 -15.14 -1.36 14.65
CA CYS A 116 -16.50 -1.26 14.17
C CYS A 116 -16.55 -1.34 12.64
N ASN A 117 -17.08 -2.46 12.14
CA ASN A 117 -17.30 -2.66 10.70
C ASN A 117 -18.69 -2.17 10.24
N ASP A 118 -19.63 -1.97 11.16
CA ASP A 118 -20.96 -1.45 10.84
C ASP A 118 -21.06 0.04 11.21
N TYR A 119 -20.70 0.89 10.25
CA TYR A 119 -20.64 2.33 10.43
C TYR A 119 -21.97 2.99 10.82
N ARG A 120 -23.10 2.28 10.70
CA ARG A 120 -24.40 2.78 11.20
C ARG A 120 -24.36 3.03 12.71
N TYR A 121 -23.54 2.28 13.45
CA TYR A 121 -23.34 2.48 14.89
C TYR A 121 -22.43 3.66 15.24
N LEU A 122 -21.79 4.29 14.25
CA LEU A 122 -20.96 5.48 14.39
C LEU A 122 -21.68 6.72 13.83
N THR A 123 -23.02 6.74 13.89
CA THR A 123 -23.86 7.86 13.48
C THR A 123 -24.52 8.51 14.68
N VAL A 124 -24.79 9.81 14.58
CA VAL A 124 -25.51 10.55 15.62
C VAL A 124 -26.90 9.96 15.88
N ASP A 125 -27.61 9.51 14.84
CA ASP A 125 -28.94 8.89 14.99
C ASP A 125 -28.90 7.65 15.88
N LYS A 126 -27.87 6.81 15.74
CA LYS A 126 -27.75 5.61 16.56
C LYS A 126 -27.41 5.95 18.01
N LEU A 127 -26.58 6.97 18.23
CA LEU A 127 -26.28 7.48 19.56
C LEU A 127 -27.51 8.08 20.26
N LYS A 128 -28.45 8.65 19.50
CA LYS A 128 -29.75 9.12 20.01
C LYS A 128 -30.72 7.99 20.36
N ALA A 129 -30.56 6.83 19.74
CA ALA A 129 -31.48 5.71 19.91
C ALA A 129 -31.20 4.88 21.17
N SER A 130 -29.96 4.87 21.66
CA SER A 130 -29.57 4.05 22.82
C SER A 130 -28.39 4.63 23.59
N PRO A 131 -28.33 4.46 24.93
CA PRO A 131 -27.15 4.79 25.72
C PRO A 131 -25.93 4.11 25.13
N THR A 132 -24.86 4.86 24.84
CA THR A 132 -23.71 4.34 24.10
C THR A 132 -22.39 4.72 24.77
N LEU A 133 -21.53 3.73 24.97
CA LEU A 133 -20.14 3.89 25.41
C LEU A 133 -19.21 3.68 24.22
N LEU A 134 -18.40 4.69 23.91
CA LEU A 134 -17.41 4.62 22.85
C LEU A 134 -16.05 4.18 23.40
N LEU A 135 -15.51 3.08 22.87
CA LEU A 135 -14.17 2.60 23.22
C LEU A 135 -13.16 2.93 22.12
N ASN A 136 -11.98 3.40 22.52
CA ASN A 136 -10.87 3.72 21.63
C ASN A 136 -9.67 2.82 21.93
N ILE A 137 -9.09 2.17 20.93
CA ILE A 137 -7.86 1.39 21.13
C ILE A 137 -6.64 2.31 21.08
N ARG A 138 -6.73 3.41 20.32
CA ARG A 138 -5.63 4.37 20.16
C ARG A 138 -5.41 5.23 21.40
N ASP A 139 -4.18 5.74 21.53
CA ASP A 139 -3.76 6.63 22.62
C ASP A 139 -4.55 7.96 22.66
N LYS A 140 -4.93 8.50 21.50
CA LYS A 140 -5.70 9.75 21.40
C LYS A 140 -7.15 9.49 21.02
N LEU A 141 -8.06 9.93 21.88
CA LEU A 141 -9.50 9.97 21.62
C LEU A 141 -9.80 10.99 20.50
N PRO A 142 -10.53 10.60 19.43
CA PRO A 142 -11.00 11.54 18.43
C PRO A 142 -11.82 12.66 19.08
N LYS A 143 -11.55 13.91 18.69
CA LYS A 143 -12.39 15.05 19.08
C LYS A 143 -13.67 15.00 18.26
N THR A 144 -14.70 14.35 18.79
CA THR A 144 -16.01 14.25 18.12
C THR A 144 -16.88 15.49 18.33
N GLY A 145 -16.59 16.31 19.36
CA GLY A 145 -17.43 17.44 19.76
C GLY A 145 -18.77 17.03 20.38
N LEU A 146 -18.98 15.73 20.63
CA LEU A 146 -20.23 15.17 21.17
C LEU A 146 -20.08 14.80 22.66
N GLU A 147 -21.13 15.05 23.44
CA GLU A 147 -21.23 14.70 24.87
C GLU A 147 -21.58 13.22 25.08
N VAL A 148 -20.81 12.33 24.44
CA VAL A 148 -20.94 10.87 24.59
C VAL A 148 -19.82 10.35 25.48
N GLN A 149 -20.15 9.42 26.37
CA GLN A 149 -19.17 8.78 27.24
C GLN A 149 -18.16 7.99 26.41
N ARG A 150 -16.89 8.18 26.76
CA ARG A 150 -15.74 7.68 26.01
C ARG A 150 -14.72 7.11 26.99
N LEU A 151 -14.12 5.99 26.62
CA LEU A 151 -13.09 5.32 27.42
C LEU A 151 -11.99 4.76 26.51
N SER A 152 -10.73 4.91 26.91
CA SER A 152 -9.62 4.26 26.20
C SER A 152 -9.44 2.83 26.68
N VAL A 153 -9.08 1.92 25.79
CA VAL A 153 -8.67 0.56 26.19
C VAL A 153 -7.47 0.59 27.12
N ALA A 154 -6.57 1.56 26.94
CA ALA A 154 -5.42 1.75 27.83
C ALA A 154 -5.85 1.99 29.30
N ASP A 155 -6.99 2.65 29.53
CA ASP A 155 -7.44 3.01 30.87
C ASP A 155 -7.78 1.76 31.69
N PHE A 156 -8.53 0.82 31.10
CA PHE A 156 -8.92 -0.43 31.77
C PHE A 156 -7.95 -1.60 31.57
N VAL A 157 -6.86 -1.39 30.83
CA VAL A 157 -5.66 -2.24 30.95
C VAL A 157 -4.96 -1.98 32.29
N VAL A 158 -4.93 -0.72 32.73
CA VAL A 158 -4.27 -0.31 33.99
C VAL A 158 -5.20 -0.48 35.19
N MET A 159 -6.47 -0.11 35.06
CA MET A 159 -7.49 -0.17 36.11
C MET A 159 -8.76 -0.86 35.57
N PRO A 160 -8.82 -2.21 35.61
CA PRO A 160 -9.90 -2.98 34.98
C PRO A 160 -11.32 -2.52 35.37
N GLU A 161 -11.52 -2.15 36.64
CA GLU A 161 -12.79 -1.71 37.22
C GLU A 161 -13.42 -0.50 36.51
N ILE A 162 -12.63 0.34 35.84
CA ILE A 162 -13.13 1.53 35.12
C ILE A 162 -14.10 1.13 34.00
N LEU A 163 -13.95 -0.06 33.42
CA LEU A 163 -14.86 -0.54 32.39
C LEU A 163 -16.28 -0.73 32.94
N ALA A 164 -16.45 -1.45 34.05
CA ALA A 164 -17.74 -1.63 34.70
C ALA A 164 -18.35 -0.29 35.14
N ASP A 165 -17.55 0.57 35.77
CA ASP A 165 -17.99 1.89 36.22
C ASP A 165 -18.47 2.76 35.06
N SER A 166 -17.75 2.72 33.94
CA SER A 166 -18.13 3.46 32.74
C SER A 166 -19.43 2.94 32.13
N ILE A 167 -19.63 1.62 32.10
CA ILE A 167 -20.87 1.00 31.61
C ILE A 167 -22.05 1.37 32.52
N MET A 168 -21.87 1.32 33.84
CA MET A 168 -22.91 1.71 34.81
C MET A 168 -23.27 3.19 34.67
N ALA A 169 -22.26 4.06 34.53
CA ALA A 169 -22.46 5.49 34.30
C ALA A 169 -23.21 5.75 32.97
N THR A 170 -22.85 5.05 31.89
CA THR A 170 -23.55 5.17 30.59
C THR A 170 -25.00 4.75 30.70
N CYS A 171 -25.28 3.62 31.34
CA CYS A 171 -26.66 3.14 31.54
C CYS A 171 -27.47 4.13 32.40
N LYS A 172 -26.86 4.69 33.45
CA LYS A 172 -27.54 5.63 34.36
C LYS A 172 -27.79 7.00 33.72
N GLN A 173 -26.84 7.51 32.94
CA GLN A 173 -26.98 8.78 32.22
C GLN A 173 -28.02 8.65 31.10
N GLY A 174 -28.11 7.50 30.46
CA GLY A 174 -29.02 7.28 29.34
C GLY A 174 -28.46 7.83 28.03
N VAL A 175 -29.35 8.24 27.13
CA VAL A 175 -28.97 8.88 25.86
C VAL A 175 -28.47 10.30 26.17
N ALA A 176 -27.40 10.74 25.50
CA ALA A 176 -26.87 12.09 25.67
C ALA A 176 -27.86 13.17 25.20
N ASP A 177 -28.11 14.17 26.07
CA ASP A 177 -29.15 15.18 25.86
C ASP A 177 -28.84 16.15 24.69
N ASN A 178 -27.57 16.49 24.48
CA ASN A 178 -27.14 17.52 23.53
C ASN A 178 -26.59 16.97 22.21
N LEU A 179 -27.21 15.92 21.65
CA LEU A 179 -26.82 15.39 20.34
C LEU A 179 -27.47 16.20 19.19
N PRO A 180 -26.69 16.68 18.20
CA PRO A 180 -27.21 17.49 17.10
C PRO A 180 -28.27 16.73 16.31
N ASN A 181 -29.30 17.41 15.80
CA ASN A 181 -30.36 16.78 15.00
C ASN A 181 -29.96 16.61 13.53
N GLN A 182 -28.86 15.91 13.30
CA GLN A 182 -28.29 15.66 11.98
C GLN A 182 -27.73 14.24 11.92
N SER A 183 -28.05 13.50 10.86
CA SER A 183 -27.50 12.17 10.61
C SER A 183 -26.10 12.30 10.01
N ALA A 184 -25.12 12.55 10.87
CA ALA A 184 -23.71 12.62 10.51
C ALA A 184 -22.93 11.48 11.18
N SER A 185 -21.82 11.07 10.57
CA SER A 185 -20.88 10.21 11.27
C SER A 185 -20.15 11.00 12.36
N ILE A 186 -19.88 10.33 13.47
CA ILE A 186 -19.15 10.90 14.61
C ILE A 186 -17.63 10.86 14.44
N LEU A 187 -17.13 10.07 13.49
CA LEU A 187 -15.73 10.05 13.13
C LEU A 187 -15.55 10.84 11.84
N THR A 188 -14.55 11.72 11.81
CA THR A 188 -14.02 12.27 10.57
C THR A 188 -13.32 11.14 9.84
N PHE A 189 -14.06 10.34 9.09
CA PHE A 189 -13.42 9.35 8.23
C PHE A 189 -12.48 10.11 7.27
N PRO A 190 -11.21 9.69 7.09
CA PRO A 190 -10.63 9.87 5.77
C PRO A 190 -11.59 9.18 4.82
N ALA A 191 -12.09 9.89 3.80
CA ALA A 191 -13.09 9.37 2.88
C ALA A 191 -12.74 7.92 2.50
N ILE A 192 -13.50 6.96 3.05
CA ILE A 192 -13.34 5.57 2.68
C ILE A 192 -14.08 5.51 1.36
N ASN A 193 -13.34 5.41 0.27
CA ASN A 193 -13.92 5.01 -1.01
C ASN A 193 -14.77 3.78 -0.72
N LEU A 194 -16.08 3.88 -0.91
CA LEU A 194 -16.92 2.70 -1.05
C LEU A 194 -16.19 1.86 -2.10
N ALA A 195 -15.69 0.69 -1.69
CA ALA A 195 -15.08 -0.20 -2.66
C ALA A 195 -16.17 -0.44 -3.70
N GLU A 196 -15.96 0.10 -4.91
CA GLU A 196 -16.72 -0.36 -6.04
C GLU A 196 -16.63 -1.88 -5.99
N PRO A 197 -17.76 -2.60 -6.10
CA PRO A 197 -17.72 -4.05 -6.08
C PRO A 197 -16.67 -4.44 -7.11
N LYS A 198 -15.56 -5.03 -6.66
CA LYS A 198 -14.52 -5.49 -7.58
C LYS A 198 -15.28 -6.33 -8.59
N PRO A 199 -15.40 -5.90 -9.87
CA PRO A 199 -15.75 -6.89 -10.88
C PRO A 199 -14.72 -7.99 -10.65
N ALA A 200 -15.19 -9.24 -10.59
CA ALA A 200 -14.28 -10.37 -10.59
C ALA A 200 -13.25 -10.03 -11.66
N SER A 201 -11.98 -9.88 -11.24
CA SER A 201 -10.92 -9.65 -12.19
C SER A 201 -11.00 -10.87 -13.08
N GLU A 202 -11.61 -10.71 -14.26
CA GLU A 202 -11.22 -11.54 -15.37
C GLU A 202 -9.69 -11.45 -15.35
N GLU A 203 -9.02 -12.59 -15.24
CA GLU A 203 -7.60 -12.67 -15.50
C GLU A 203 -7.43 -12.17 -16.94
N LYS A 204 -7.37 -10.86 -17.12
CA LYS A 204 -7.08 -10.22 -18.39
C LYS A 204 -5.58 -10.30 -18.50
N TYR A 205 -5.15 -11.45 -18.97
CA TYR A 205 -3.80 -11.65 -19.43
C TYR A 205 -3.39 -10.52 -20.37
N LEU A 206 -2.13 -10.14 -20.29
CA LEU A 206 -1.52 -9.14 -21.16
C LEU A 206 -1.11 -9.84 -22.46
N GLU A 207 -1.89 -9.67 -23.52
CA GLU A 207 -1.63 -10.24 -24.84
C GLU A 207 -0.55 -9.42 -25.56
N ILE A 208 0.59 -10.03 -25.87
CA ILE A 208 1.68 -9.36 -26.58
C ILE A 208 1.53 -9.53 -28.09
N LYS A 209 1.63 -8.42 -28.84
CA LYS A 209 1.72 -8.42 -30.31
C LYS A 209 2.88 -7.55 -30.77
N ILE A 210 3.68 -8.05 -31.73
CA ILE A 210 4.73 -7.29 -32.40
C ILE A 210 4.27 -6.97 -33.83
N ASN A 211 4.26 -5.69 -34.19
CA ASN A 211 3.87 -5.21 -35.51
C ASN A 211 4.82 -4.10 -36.01
N ASP A 212 4.51 -3.51 -37.18
CA ASP A 212 5.31 -2.43 -37.78
C ASP A 212 5.38 -1.15 -36.93
N ALA A 213 4.46 -0.98 -35.97
CA ALA A 213 4.45 0.15 -35.04
C ALA A 213 5.34 -0.08 -33.80
N GLY A 214 5.68 -1.35 -33.50
CA GLY A 214 6.55 -1.74 -32.39
C GLY A 214 5.97 -2.92 -31.59
N VAL A 215 6.11 -2.86 -30.26
CA VAL A 215 5.52 -3.83 -29.33
C VAL A 215 4.24 -3.26 -28.75
N SER A 216 3.16 -4.02 -28.84
CA SER A 216 1.87 -3.71 -28.25
C SER A 216 1.43 -4.77 -27.25
N ILE A 217 0.74 -4.35 -26.20
CA ILE A 217 0.15 -5.20 -25.17
C ILE A 217 -1.33 -4.87 -25.08
N ASN A 218 -2.22 -5.85 -25.24
CA ASN A 218 -3.67 -5.64 -25.36
C ASN A 218 -4.01 -4.54 -26.39
N ASP A 219 -3.35 -4.59 -27.55
CA ASP A 219 -3.45 -3.61 -28.65
C ASP A 219 -2.98 -2.17 -28.32
N ILE A 220 -2.37 -1.94 -27.15
CA ILE A 220 -1.78 -0.67 -26.75
C ILE A 220 -0.28 -0.69 -27.04
N VAL A 221 0.23 0.25 -27.85
CA VAL A 221 1.66 0.33 -28.19
C VAL A 221 2.47 0.81 -26.98
N VAL A 222 3.30 -0.08 -26.43
CA VAL A 222 4.12 0.20 -25.24
C VAL A 222 5.60 0.45 -25.56
N VAL A 223 6.10 -0.11 -26.67
CA VAL A 223 7.45 0.19 -27.19
C VAL A 223 7.33 0.55 -28.66
N GLY A 224 7.46 1.84 -28.97
CA GLY A 224 7.39 2.31 -30.36
C GLY A 224 8.63 1.95 -31.19
N ARG A 225 8.45 1.80 -32.51
CA ARG A 225 9.51 1.48 -33.49
C ARG A 225 10.76 2.36 -33.41
N GLN A 226 10.61 3.64 -33.05
CA GLN A 226 11.72 4.59 -32.96
C GLN A 226 12.68 4.32 -31.79
N ALA A 227 12.28 3.44 -30.85
CA ALA A 227 13.08 3.08 -29.70
C ALA A 227 13.96 1.85 -29.96
N SER A 228 14.89 1.94 -30.92
CA SER A 228 15.69 0.81 -31.42
C SER A 228 16.32 -0.06 -30.33
N SER A 229 17.01 0.54 -29.35
CA SER A 229 17.66 -0.21 -28.25
C SER A 229 16.65 -0.93 -27.35
N ARG A 230 15.54 -0.26 -26.98
CA ARG A 230 14.48 -0.88 -26.14
C ARG A 230 13.77 -2.00 -26.88
N LEU A 231 13.54 -1.84 -28.18
CA LEU A 231 12.93 -2.84 -29.04
C LEU A 231 13.84 -4.06 -29.22
N LEU A 232 15.15 -3.87 -29.36
CA LEU A 232 16.13 -4.96 -29.39
C LEU A 232 16.13 -5.72 -28.06
N ILE A 233 16.25 -5.03 -26.93
CA ILE A 233 16.23 -5.66 -25.60
C ILE A 233 14.93 -6.44 -25.39
N PHE A 234 13.78 -5.86 -25.74
CA PHE A 234 12.49 -6.55 -25.62
C PHE A 234 12.45 -7.82 -26.48
N ARG A 235 12.98 -7.77 -27.71
CA ARG A 235 13.08 -8.96 -28.59
C ARG A 235 13.95 -10.05 -27.99
N LEU A 236 15.09 -9.71 -27.40
CA LEU A 236 15.96 -10.69 -26.75
C LEU A 236 15.28 -11.36 -25.56
N LEU A 237 14.57 -10.58 -24.73
CA LEU A 237 13.76 -11.13 -23.63
C LEU A 237 12.65 -12.04 -24.16
N LEU A 238 12.03 -11.68 -25.29
CA LEU A 238 11.00 -12.47 -25.94
C LEU A 238 11.55 -13.77 -26.53
N GLU A 239 12.71 -13.74 -27.18
CA GLU A 239 13.36 -14.93 -27.73
C GLU A 239 13.70 -15.93 -26.61
N GLN A 240 14.26 -15.44 -25.50
CA GLN A 240 14.53 -16.28 -24.33
C GLN A 240 13.24 -16.88 -23.75
N TYR A 241 12.20 -16.06 -23.62
CA TYR A 241 10.89 -16.53 -23.16
C TYR A 241 10.34 -17.63 -24.09
N TRP A 242 10.44 -17.43 -25.40
CA TRP A 242 9.96 -18.38 -26.39
C TRP A 242 10.72 -19.70 -26.33
N GLN A 243 12.04 -19.66 -26.15
CA GLN A 243 12.86 -20.87 -25.95
C GLN A 243 12.41 -21.65 -24.71
N ASP A 244 12.16 -20.97 -23.59
CA ASP A 244 11.69 -21.62 -22.36
C ASP A 244 10.27 -22.19 -22.51
N PHE A 245 9.43 -21.50 -23.28
CA PHE A 245 8.09 -21.96 -23.63
C PHE A 245 8.12 -23.20 -24.54
N GLU A 246 8.96 -23.22 -25.59
CA GLU A 246 9.10 -24.37 -26.51
C GLU A 246 9.61 -25.63 -25.82
N VAL A 247 10.46 -25.47 -24.80
CA VAL A 247 10.96 -26.59 -23.98
C VAL A 247 9.96 -26.97 -22.86
N ALA A 248 8.77 -26.36 -22.84
CA ALA A 248 7.71 -26.59 -21.87
C ALA A 248 8.16 -26.41 -20.41
N LYS A 249 9.06 -25.44 -20.16
CA LYS A 249 9.44 -25.10 -18.79
C LYS A 249 8.24 -24.47 -18.06
N PRO A 250 7.99 -24.83 -16.81
CA PRO A 250 6.95 -24.19 -16.01
C PRO A 250 7.32 -22.71 -15.75
N PRO A 251 6.32 -21.81 -15.60
CA PRO A 251 6.54 -20.37 -15.39
C PRO A 251 7.60 -20.00 -14.33
N GLU A 252 7.65 -20.75 -13.23
CA GLU A 252 8.60 -20.53 -12.14
C GLU A 252 10.05 -20.79 -12.54
N GLN A 253 10.27 -21.56 -13.60
CA GLN A 253 11.59 -21.98 -14.11
C GLN A 253 12.00 -21.27 -15.41
N HIS A 254 11.21 -20.31 -15.90
CA HIS A 254 11.62 -19.46 -17.02
C HIS A 254 12.87 -18.65 -16.65
N SER A 255 13.81 -18.59 -17.57
CA SER A 255 15.18 -18.14 -17.34
C SER A 255 15.24 -16.62 -17.28
N PHE A 256 15.98 -16.09 -16.31
CA PHE A 256 16.33 -14.67 -16.27
C PHE A 256 17.63 -14.43 -17.06
N LEU A 257 17.72 -13.26 -17.69
CA LEU A 257 18.95 -12.76 -18.31
C LEU A 257 19.52 -11.62 -17.47
N ASN A 258 20.79 -11.69 -17.11
CA ASN A 258 21.50 -10.58 -16.48
C ASN A 258 22.06 -9.61 -17.54
N MET A 259 22.62 -8.47 -17.09
CA MET A 259 23.15 -7.44 -17.99
C MET A 259 24.28 -7.94 -18.90
N ASN A 260 25.15 -8.82 -18.41
CA ASN A 260 26.24 -9.38 -19.21
C ASN A 260 25.70 -10.30 -20.31
N GLN A 261 24.74 -11.17 -19.98
CA GLN A 261 24.08 -12.04 -20.96
C GLN A 261 23.33 -11.23 -22.01
N LEU A 262 22.64 -10.15 -21.61
CA LEU A 262 21.99 -9.25 -22.56
C LEU A 262 23.00 -8.54 -23.45
N SER A 263 24.15 -8.13 -22.93
CA SER A 263 25.24 -7.55 -23.71
C SER A 263 25.76 -8.51 -24.77
N ASP A 264 26.07 -9.75 -24.38
CA ASP A 264 26.56 -10.79 -25.29
C ASP A 264 25.55 -11.07 -26.41
N LEU A 265 24.25 -11.07 -26.08
CA LEU A 265 23.16 -11.25 -27.05
C LEU A 265 22.94 -10.01 -27.95
N MET A 266 23.29 -8.81 -27.48
CA MET A 266 23.18 -7.57 -28.25
C MET A 266 24.37 -7.35 -29.19
N GLU A 267 25.56 -7.83 -28.85
CA GLU A 267 26.80 -7.61 -29.60
C GLU A 267 26.70 -7.92 -31.11
N PRO A 268 26.03 -9.01 -31.56
CA PRO A 268 25.83 -9.28 -32.98
C PRO A 268 25.02 -8.21 -33.74
N HIS A 269 24.19 -7.45 -33.03
CA HIS A 269 23.26 -6.48 -33.61
C HIS A 269 23.76 -5.04 -33.56
N VAL A 270 24.47 -4.67 -32.50
CA VAL A 270 24.89 -3.28 -32.25
C VAL A 270 26.40 -3.10 -32.06
N GLY A 271 27.17 -4.20 -32.12
CA GLY A 271 28.59 -4.20 -31.80
C GLY A 271 28.85 -4.21 -30.29
N MET A 272 30.11 -4.06 -29.91
CA MET A 272 30.56 -4.13 -28.51
C MET A 272 29.83 -3.11 -27.62
N VAL A 273 29.16 -3.61 -26.57
CA VAL A 273 28.48 -2.80 -25.56
C VAL A 273 29.49 -2.38 -24.50
N ASN A 274 29.96 -1.14 -24.57
CA ASN A 274 30.98 -0.62 -23.65
C ASN A 274 30.42 -0.12 -22.30
N ASP A 275 29.12 0.14 -22.22
CA ASP A 275 28.46 0.71 -21.04
C ASP A 275 27.11 0.02 -20.81
N LEU A 276 27.12 -1.02 -19.98
CA LEU A 276 25.94 -1.82 -19.63
C LEU A 276 24.86 -0.98 -18.94
N GLU A 277 25.25 0.02 -18.17
CA GLU A 277 24.33 0.88 -17.43
C GLU A 277 23.51 1.76 -18.37
N GLN A 278 24.17 2.47 -19.28
CA GLN A 278 23.48 3.35 -20.24
C GLN A 278 22.76 2.60 -21.35
N GLN A 279 23.31 1.46 -21.79
CA GLN A 279 22.84 0.77 -22.99
C GLN A 279 21.84 -0.35 -22.70
N ILE A 280 21.80 -0.86 -21.46
CA ILE A 280 20.93 -2.00 -21.08
C ILE A 280 20.06 -1.65 -19.88
N ARG A 281 20.64 -1.36 -18.70
CA ARG A 281 19.87 -1.16 -17.45
C ARG A 281 18.92 0.04 -17.51
N ARG A 282 19.43 1.22 -17.89
CA ARG A 282 18.59 2.43 -18.04
C ARG A 282 17.45 2.24 -19.04
N PRO A 283 17.68 1.71 -20.25
CA PRO A 283 16.60 1.37 -21.18
C PRO A 283 15.58 0.38 -20.63
N LEU A 284 15.99 -0.65 -19.88
CA LEU A 284 15.10 -1.64 -19.24
C LEU A 284 14.20 -1.00 -18.19
N ASN A 285 14.78 -0.26 -17.24
CA ASN A 285 14.03 0.38 -16.16
C ASN A 285 13.05 1.42 -16.71
N LYS A 286 13.51 2.22 -17.69
CA LYS A 286 12.64 3.15 -18.41
C LYS A 286 11.51 2.43 -19.14
N MET A 287 11.79 1.26 -19.73
CA MET A 287 10.78 0.48 -20.44
C MET A 287 9.73 -0.09 -19.47
N GLN A 288 10.13 -0.67 -18.33
CA GLN A 288 9.22 -1.12 -17.28
C GLN A 288 8.27 0.00 -16.81
N LYS A 289 8.83 1.16 -16.48
CA LYS A 289 8.04 2.32 -16.03
C LYS A 289 7.07 2.82 -17.10
N VAL A 290 7.55 2.97 -18.34
CA VAL A 290 6.69 3.42 -19.45
C VAL A 290 5.57 2.41 -19.75
N ILE A 291 5.87 1.11 -19.72
CA ILE A 291 4.86 0.06 -19.89
C ILE A 291 3.80 0.16 -18.77
N GLN A 292 4.23 0.28 -17.52
CA GLN A 292 3.35 0.42 -16.36
C GLN A 292 2.42 1.64 -16.52
N ASP A 293 2.99 2.83 -16.75
CA ASP A 293 2.24 4.08 -16.85
C ASP A 293 1.22 4.05 -17.99
N ILE A 294 1.62 3.55 -19.17
CA ILE A 294 0.74 3.45 -20.33
C ILE A 294 -0.40 2.47 -20.07
N LEU A 295 -0.10 1.27 -19.57
CA LEU A 295 -1.12 0.25 -19.36
C LEU A 295 -2.06 0.60 -18.20
N ALA A 296 -1.55 1.16 -17.10
CA ALA A 296 -2.39 1.60 -15.98
C ALA A 296 -3.37 2.69 -16.42
N LYS A 297 -2.91 3.63 -17.25
CA LYS A 297 -3.73 4.71 -17.79
C LYS A 297 -4.80 4.21 -18.78
N GLU A 298 -4.42 3.38 -19.74
CA GLU A 298 -5.32 2.97 -20.83
C GLU A 298 -6.27 1.83 -20.43
N LEU A 299 -5.84 0.93 -19.54
CA LEU A 299 -6.68 -0.19 -19.07
C LEU A 299 -7.51 0.14 -17.83
N GLY A 300 -7.16 1.19 -17.08
CA GLY A 300 -7.77 1.51 -15.79
C GLY A 300 -7.53 0.43 -14.72
N LEU A 301 -6.53 -0.42 -14.92
CA LEU A 301 -6.16 -1.52 -14.02
C LEU A 301 -4.91 -1.15 -13.20
N PRO A 302 -4.76 -1.69 -11.98
CA PRO A 302 -3.56 -1.47 -11.16
C PRO A 302 -2.37 -2.29 -11.67
N VAL A 303 -1.90 -1.98 -12.89
CA VAL A 303 -0.73 -2.61 -13.51
C VAL A 303 0.53 -2.27 -12.72
N GLN A 304 1.30 -3.27 -12.35
CA GLN A 304 2.55 -3.16 -11.60
C GLN A 304 3.76 -3.15 -12.55
N ARG A 305 4.87 -2.60 -12.08
CA ARG A 305 6.15 -2.51 -12.81
C ARG A 305 6.63 -3.87 -13.36
N HIS A 306 6.38 -4.95 -12.62
CA HIS A 306 6.81 -6.31 -12.94
C HIS A 306 5.78 -7.15 -13.71
N ASP A 307 4.62 -6.60 -14.07
CA ASP A 307 3.55 -7.34 -14.75
C ASP A 307 3.90 -7.69 -16.20
N VAL A 308 4.93 -7.08 -16.78
CA VAL A 308 5.37 -7.39 -18.16
C VAL A 308 6.82 -7.84 -18.18
N ILE A 309 7.72 -7.04 -17.61
CA ILE A 309 9.13 -7.38 -17.48
C ILE A 309 9.41 -7.56 -16.00
N GLU A 310 9.60 -8.80 -15.57
CA GLU A 310 9.96 -9.12 -14.20
C GLU A 310 11.45 -8.86 -13.97
N MET A 311 11.76 -8.27 -12.81
CA MET A 311 13.12 -8.01 -12.36
C MET A 311 13.33 -8.71 -11.01
N ARG A 312 14.45 -9.42 -10.87
CA ARG A 312 14.80 -10.13 -9.63
C ARG A 312 16.28 -10.00 -9.33
N GLY A 313 16.65 -9.89 -8.05
CA GLY A 313 18.05 -9.93 -7.64
C GLY A 313 18.74 -11.23 -8.09
N TRP A 314 19.95 -11.12 -8.64
CA TRP A 314 20.67 -12.26 -9.22
C TRP A 314 21.24 -13.19 -8.14
N PRO A 315 21.04 -14.53 -8.23
CA PRO A 315 21.56 -15.47 -7.23
C PRO A 315 23.09 -15.47 -7.18
N GLY A 316 23.67 -15.40 -5.98
CA GLY A 316 25.11 -15.54 -5.77
C GLY A 316 25.91 -14.23 -5.68
N CYS A 317 25.27 -13.08 -5.85
CA CYS A 317 25.93 -11.77 -5.73
C CYS A 317 25.63 -11.11 -4.38
N ASN A 318 26.67 -10.93 -3.56
CA ASN A 318 26.58 -10.29 -2.24
C ASN A 318 26.45 -8.76 -2.30
N ASN A 319 26.65 -8.17 -3.48
CA ASN A 319 26.49 -6.73 -3.71
C ASN A 319 25.11 -6.47 -4.32
N LYS A 320 24.35 -5.57 -3.70
CA LYS A 320 22.93 -5.27 -3.93
C LYS A 320 22.55 -4.70 -5.33
N GLN A 321 23.28 -5.02 -6.40
CA GLN A 321 23.16 -4.28 -7.67
C GLN A 321 23.12 -5.14 -8.94
N GLU A 322 23.20 -6.47 -8.84
CA GLU A 322 22.99 -7.33 -10.01
C GLU A 322 21.57 -7.88 -10.05
N PHE A 323 20.89 -7.59 -11.17
CA PHE A 323 19.52 -7.98 -11.43
C PHE A 323 19.43 -8.84 -12.69
N GLY A 324 18.53 -9.81 -12.65
CA GLY A 324 18.07 -10.55 -13.81
C GLY A 324 16.73 -10.04 -14.29
N TYR A 325 16.51 -10.10 -15.59
CA TYR A 325 15.30 -9.64 -16.28
C TYR A 325 14.70 -10.78 -17.10
N ARG A 326 13.37 -10.87 -17.14
CA ARG A 326 12.62 -11.76 -18.05
C ARG A 326 11.26 -11.18 -18.37
N LEU A 327 10.62 -11.66 -19.43
CA LEU A 327 9.17 -11.46 -19.60
C LEU A 327 8.42 -12.29 -18.56
N ASN A 328 7.39 -11.71 -17.92
CA ASN A 328 6.66 -12.35 -16.84
C ASN A 328 5.70 -13.45 -17.35
N PRO A 329 5.97 -14.75 -17.07
CA PRO A 329 5.16 -15.85 -17.58
C PRO A 329 3.81 -16.03 -16.90
N HIS A 330 3.58 -15.34 -15.78
CA HIS A 330 2.32 -15.46 -15.01
C HIS A 330 1.24 -14.50 -15.50
N THR A 331 1.64 -13.40 -16.13
CA THR A 331 0.76 -12.30 -16.52
C THR A 331 0.62 -12.16 -18.03
N LEU A 332 1.57 -12.70 -18.81
CA LEU A 332 1.59 -12.59 -20.26
C LEU A 332 0.95 -13.81 -20.94
N LEU A 333 0.09 -13.55 -21.92
CA LEU A 333 -0.36 -14.58 -22.87
C LEU A 333 0.23 -14.31 -24.25
N PHE A 334 0.71 -15.38 -24.87
CA PHE A 334 1.14 -15.39 -26.25
C PHE A 334 0.06 -16.02 -27.11
N ARG A 335 -0.45 -15.27 -28.09
CA ARG A 335 -1.26 -15.80 -29.17
C ARG A 335 -0.45 -15.73 -30.47
N LYS A 336 -0.38 -16.86 -31.15
CA LYS A 336 0.33 -17.03 -32.41
C LYS A 336 -0.40 -16.37 -33.57
#